data_AF-A0A645C6F7-F1
#
_entry.id   AF-A0A645C6F7-F1
#
_cell.length_a   1.000
_cell.length_b   1.000
_cell.length_c   1.000
_cell.angle_alpha   90.00
_cell.angle_beta   90.00
_cell.angle_gamma   90.00
#
_symmetry.space_group_name_H-M   'P 1'
#
loop_
_entity.id
_entity.type
_entity.pdbx_description
1 polymer ?
#
loop_
_entity_poly.entity_id
_entity_poly.type
_entity_poly.pdbx_seq_one_letter_code
_entity_poly.pdbx_strand_id
1 'polypeptide(L)' 'MDLESGRSKGFGFVEMDASAGKQAIENLNGSEIGGRKAVVNEARPREERPREGGFRREGGFNR' A
#
# COMPACT_ATOMS: atom_id res chain seq x y z
N MET A 1 -11.96 -2.56 8.31
CA MET A 1 -12.60 -1.52 7.49
C MET A 1 -13.33 -0.63 8.48
N ASP A 2 -12.82 0.56 8.75
CA ASP A 2 -13.49 1.54 9.61
C ASP A 2 -14.50 2.27 8.73
N LEU A 3 -15.72 1.74 8.73
CA LEU A 3 -16.83 2.10 7.84
C LEU A 3 -17.30 3.56 8.01
N GLU A 4 -16.93 4.21 9.12
CA GLU A 4 -17.53 5.48 9.54
C GLU A 4 -16.86 6.74 8.95
N SER A 5 -15.70 6.62 8.28
CA SER A 5 -15.02 7.78 7.68
C SER A 5 -14.88 7.73 6.16
N GLY A 6 -15.21 6.60 5.51
CA GLY A 6 -14.99 6.39 4.07
C GLY A 6 -13.53 6.60 3.63
N ARG A 7 -12.57 6.72 4.56
CA ARG A 7 -11.17 6.97 4.23
C ARG A 7 -10.57 5.71 3.63
N SER A 8 -10.49 5.70 2.31
CA SER A 8 -9.64 4.78 1.55
C SER A 8 -8.28 4.66 2.23
N LYS A 9 -7.72 3.44 2.28
CA LYS A 9 -6.40 3.16 2.87
C LYS A 9 -5.23 3.86 2.16
N GLY A 10 -5.52 4.74 1.18
CA GLY A 10 -4.55 5.49 0.39
C GLY A 10 -3.92 4.69 -0.75
N PHE A 11 -4.41 3.48 -1.03
CA PHE A 11 -3.93 2.64 -2.13
C PHE A 11 -5.10 1.92 -2.82
N GLY A 12 -4.88 1.58 -4.09
CA GLY A 12 -5.78 0.79 -4.91
C GLY A 12 -4.98 0.12 -6.04
N PHE A 13 -5.56 -0.90 -6.65
CA PHE A 13 -4.99 -1.57 -7.81
C PHE A 13 -5.90 -1.27 -9.00
N VAL A 14 -5.30 -0.89 -10.12
CA VAL A 14 -6.02 -0.64 -11.37
C VAL A 14 -5.46 -1.60 -12.41
N GLU A 15 -6.35 -2.39 -13.01
CA GLU A 15 -6.00 -3.25 -14.13
C GLU A 15 -6.13 -2.44 -15.42
N MET A 16 -5.07 -2.46 -16.22
CA MET A 16 -5.01 -1.79 -17.52
C MET A 16 -4.05 -2.55 -18.43
N ASP A 17 -4.11 -2.26 -19.72
CA ASP A 17 -3.23 -2.88 -20.70
C ASP A 17 -1.75 -2.59 -20.39
N ALA A 18 -0.86 -3.56 -20.59
CA ALA A 18 0.54 -3.45 -20.17
C ALA A 18 1.25 -2.24 -20.82
N SER A 19 0.90 -1.93 -22.07
CA SER A 19 1.43 -0.75 -22.76
C SER A 19 0.92 0.57 -22.16
N ALA A 20 -0.34 0.60 -21.72
CA ALA A 20 -0.93 1.77 -21.07
C ALA A 20 -0.41 1.94 -19.64
N GLY A 21 -0.09 0.83 -18.95
CA GLY A 21 0.46 0.82 -17.59
C GLY A 21 1.77 1.58 -17.47
N LYS A 22 2.71 1.39 -18.41
CA LYS A 22 3.98 2.14 -18.41
C LYS A 22 3.75 3.63 -18.58
N GLN A 23 2.91 4.02 -19.54
CA GLN A 23 2.59 5.44 -19.76
C GLN A 23 1.90 6.06 -18.54
N ALA A 24 1.02 5.31 -17.88
CA ALA A 24 0.37 5.75 -16.65
C ALA A 24 1.37 5.95 -15.51
N ILE A 25 2.34 5.03 -15.34
CA ILE A 25 3.42 5.19 -14.35
C ILE A 25 4.23 6.44 -14.65
N GLU A 26 4.68 6.65 -15.89
CA GLU A 26 5.52 7.80 -16.23
C GLU A 26 4.82 9.15 -16.03
N ASN A 27 3.52 9.23 -16.32
CA ASN A 27 2.77 10.48 -16.26
C ASN A 27 2.08 10.74 -14.92
N LEU A 28 1.68 9.69 -14.20
CA LEU A 28 0.89 9.81 -12.96
C LEU A 28 1.73 9.58 -11.70
N ASN A 29 2.91 8.96 -11.80
CA ASN A 29 3.79 8.80 -10.65
C ASN A 29 4.33 10.17 -10.19
N GLY A 30 4.01 10.54 -8.94
CA GLY A 30 4.36 11.84 -8.39
C GLY A 30 3.35 12.94 -8.69
N SER A 31 2.26 12.64 -9.40
CA SER A 31 1.14 13.57 -9.58
C SER A 31 0.43 13.84 -8.25
N GLU A 32 -0.13 15.04 -8.10
CA GLU A 32 -0.83 15.44 -6.88
C GLU A 32 -2.33 15.13 -7.01
N ILE A 33 -2.82 14.16 -6.24
CA ILE A 33 -4.23 13.76 -6.20
C ILE A 33 -4.82 14.17 -4.85
N GLY A 34 -5.72 15.17 -4.88
CA GLY A 34 -6.39 15.64 -3.67
C GLY A 34 -5.44 16.22 -2.61
N GLY A 35 -4.40 16.95 -3.03
CA GLY A 35 -3.41 17.57 -2.15
C GLY A 35 -2.35 16.60 -1.60
N ARG A 36 -2.23 15.40 -2.19
CA ARG A 36 -1.25 14.38 -1.81
C ARG A 36 -0.58 13.81 -3.04
N LYS A 37 0.74 13.61 -2.97
CA LYS A 37 1.48 12.93 -4.04
C LYS A 37 1.04 11.48 -4.14
N ALA A 38 0.50 11.09 -5.29
CA ALA A 38 0.19 9.72 -5.63
C ALA A 38 1.41 9.03 -6.22
N VAL A 39 1.62 7.78 -5.84
CA VAL A 39 2.71 6.95 -6.35
C VAL A 39 2.09 5.85 -7.20
N VAL A 40 2.50 5.77 -8.46
CA VAL A 40 2.00 4.77 -9.42
C VAL A 40 3.18 3.90 -9.82
N ASN A 41 3.06 2.59 -9.65
CA ASN A 41 4.10 1.61 -9.97
C ASN A 41 3.46 0.35 -10.56
N GLU A 42 4.28 -0.48 -11.23
CA GLU A 42 3.85 -1.81 -11.63
C GLU A 42 3.40 -2.63 -10.41
N ALA A 43 2.23 -3.24 -10.53
CA ALA A 43 1.63 -4.07 -9.50
C ALA A 43 2.50 -5.31 -9.29
N ARG A 44 3.39 -5.25 -8.31
CA ARG A 44 4.16 -6.42 -7.88
C ARG A 44 3.28 -7.30 -7.02
N PRO A 45 3.27 -8.63 -7.23
CA PRO A 45 2.61 -9.55 -6.32
C PRO A 45 3.16 -9.26 -4.92
N ARG A 46 2.26 -9.22 -3.94
CA ARG A 46 2.63 -9.09 -2.54
C ARG A 46 3.62 -10.20 -2.23
N GLU A 47 4.90 -9.86 -2.13
CA GLU A 47 5.86 -10.73 -1.47
C GLU A 47 5.32 -10.89 -0.05
N GLU A 48 5.28 -12.13 0.45
CA GLU A 48 4.87 -12.40 1.81
C GLU A 48 5.87 -11.70 2.72
N ARG A 49 5.57 -10.43 3.08
CA ARG A 49 6.30 -9.70 4.10
C ARG A 49 6.48 -10.70 5.22
N PRO A 50 7.72 -11.06 5.62
CA PRO A 50 7.91 -11.89 6.79
C PRO A 50 7.07 -11.22 7.85
N ARG A 51 6.12 -11.97 8.41
CA ARG A 51 5.30 -11.48 9.51
C ARG A 51 6.30 -11.11 10.59
N GLU A 52 6.64 -9.83 10.67
CA GLU A 52 7.32 -9.25 11.81
C GLU A 52 6.27 -9.26 12.92
N GLY A 53 6.13 -10.46 13.47
CA GLY A 53 5.03 -10.94 14.29
C GLY A 53 5.58 -12.08 15.13
N GLY A 54 6.64 -11.76 15.86
CA GLY A 54 7.22 -12.59 16.90
C GLY A 54 7.51 -11.75 18.14
N PHE A 55 6.48 -11.55 18.97
CA PHE A 55 6.60 -11.43 20.43
C PHE A 55 7.18 -10.13 21.00
N ARG A 56 6.35 -9.08 21.11
CA ARG A 56 6.30 -8.38 22.40
C ARG A 56 5.43 -9.21 23.35
N ARG A 57 5.97 -9.48 24.54
CA ARG A 57 5.25 -9.79 25.78
C ARG A 57 4.94 -11.26 26.05
N GLU A 58 5.97 -12.01 26.44
CA GLU A 58 5.87 -13.03 27.48
C GLU A 58 6.35 -12.34 28.77
N GLY A 59 5.46 -11.97 29.70
CA GLY A 59 5.20 -12.80 30.89
C GLY A 59 6.47 -12.85 31.74
N GLY A 60 6.69 -11.95 32.69
CA GLY A 60 6.14 -12.08 34.04
C GLY A 60 7.03 -12.97 34.93
N PHE A 61 7.25 -12.52 36.17
CA PHE A 61 7.66 -13.31 37.35
C PHE A 61 9.17 -13.54 37.63
N ASN A 62 9.63 -12.87 38.70
CA ASN A 62 10.62 -13.30 39.70
C ASN A 62 11.97 -13.90 39.26
N ARG A 63 13.05 -13.13 39.42
CA ARG A 63 14.18 -13.45 40.31
C ARG A 63 15.01 -12.20 40.59
#